data_AF-A0AAW2IRH1-F1
#
_entry.id   AF-A0AAW2IRH1-F1
#
_cell.length_a   1.000
_cell.length_b   1.000
_cell.length_c   1.000
_cell.angle_alpha   90.00
_cell.angle_beta   90.00
_cell.angle_gamma   90.00
#
_symmetry.space_group_name_H-M   'P 1'
#
loop_
_entity.id
_entity.type
_entity.pdbx_description
1 polymer ?
#
loop_
_entity_poly.entity_id
_entity_poly.type
_entity_poly.pdbx_seq_one_letter_code
_entity_poly.pdbx_strand_id
1 'polypeptide(L)'
;MKNKETALGLEYWLQWQVLVSALILLLTTVVSVLLLLRKRFSEERGSLKPADFWTPCWRNLHPRWLLFYRAFAFIAMAYLLYQTVAAFGFFVFFFYTQWTFALVMVYFALATIVSIRGCRIYARKPLAQTGERDIFIKKDSEDINSGKPSVSKEKKIRGFIKLEFQHNPTPNEQLGFLENLLQIIYQTSAGAAMLTDLVFWCLLLPFMTGKDFQLTLLIGCMHSVNAVFLILESALNRLPFTWFGLVYFVLWSCAYVVFQWVLHACCFTWWPYPFFDLSTPWAPLWYLALGLVHIPCYGLYVLLKKAKNAAFSRIFPRKFVRSNYFYASSKYRG
;
A
#
# COMPACT_ATOMS: atom_id res chain seq x y z
N MET A 1 6.00 20.43 -47.96
CA MET A 1 5.05 19.52 -47.27
C MET A 1 5.21 18.11 -47.82
N LYS A 2 5.90 17.23 -47.08
CA LYS A 2 5.77 15.77 -47.10
C LYS A 2 6.44 15.24 -45.82
N ASN A 3 5.59 14.94 -44.83
CA ASN A 3 5.75 14.15 -43.58
C ASN A 3 7.07 14.33 -42.80
N LYS A 4 7.21 15.30 -41.88
CA LYS A 4 6.74 15.27 -40.47
C LYS A 4 6.86 13.90 -39.78
N GLU A 5 7.86 13.82 -38.91
CA GLU A 5 7.88 13.08 -37.63
C GLU A 5 7.32 11.65 -37.70
N THR A 6 8.09 10.76 -38.30
CA THR A 6 7.84 9.33 -38.16
C THR A 6 8.20 8.89 -36.74
N ALA A 7 7.26 8.27 -36.05
CA ALA A 7 7.53 7.25 -35.04
C ALA A 7 8.76 6.42 -35.44
N LEU A 8 9.61 6.03 -34.48
CA LEU A 8 10.80 5.23 -34.77
C LEU A 8 10.48 4.15 -35.81
N GLY A 9 11.26 4.12 -36.90
CA GLY A 9 10.98 3.29 -38.06
C GLY A 9 10.75 1.83 -37.66
N LEU A 10 9.96 1.10 -38.46
CA LEU A 10 9.62 -0.31 -38.20
C LEU A 10 10.86 -1.17 -37.91
N GLU A 11 12.00 -0.84 -38.53
CA GLU A 11 13.30 -1.47 -38.32
C GLU A 11 13.75 -1.45 -36.86
N TYR A 12 13.50 -0.37 -36.10
CA TYR A 12 13.84 -0.28 -34.68
C TYR A 12 13.08 -1.33 -33.87
N TRP A 13 11.77 -1.46 -34.08
CA TRP A 13 10.92 -2.39 -33.33
C TRP A 13 11.13 -3.86 -33.72
N LEU A 14 11.68 -4.12 -34.91
CA LEU A 14 12.04 -5.45 -35.39
C LEU A 14 13.41 -5.93 -34.91
N GLN A 15 14.17 -5.10 -34.19
CA GLN A 15 15.43 -5.50 -33.59
C GLN A 15 15.25 -6.66 -32.61
N TRP A 16 16.19 -7.62 -32.63
CA TRP A 16 16.11 -8.79 -31.76
C TRP A 16 16.13 -8.41 -30.28
N GLN A 17 16.78 -7.30 -29.92
CA GLN A 17 16.82 -6.73 -28.57
C GLN A 17 15.42 -6.41 -28.05
N VAL A 18 14.57 -5.82 -28.90
CA VAL A 18 13.18 -5.48 -28.59
C VAL A 18 12.39 -6.76 -28.33
N LEU A 19 12.52 -7.75 -29.21
CA LEU A 19 11.81 -9.03 -29.09
C LEU A 19 12.19 -9.78 -27.81
N VAL A 20 13.49 -9.89 -27.50
CA VAL A 20 13.96 -10.57 -26.28
C VAL A 20 13.53 -9.79 -25.03
N SER A 21 13.64 -8.47 -25.02
CA SER A 21 13.19 -7.64 -23.89
C SER A 21 11.68 -7.76 -23.67
N ALA A 22 10.89 -7.82 -24.74
CA ALA A 22 9.45 -8.04 -24.70
C ALA A 22 9.13 -9.43 -24.13
N LEU A 23 9.85 -10.48 -24.54
CA LEU A 23 9.68 -11.83 -24.00
C LEU A 23 9.99 -11.90 -22.50
N ILE A 24 11.05 -11.22 -22.03
CA ILE A 24 11.39 -11.13 -20.60
C ILE A 24 10.24 -10.46 -19.83
N LEU A 25 9.73 -9.33 -20.34
CA LEU A 25 8.62 -8.60 -19.73
C LEU A 25 7.33 -9.43 -19.69
N LEU A 26 6.99 -10.10 -20.80
CA LEU A 26 5.83 -10.97 -20.92
C LEU A 26 5.94 -12.16 -19.97
N LEU A 27 7.08 -12.86 -19.93
CA LEU A 27 7.29 -13.98 -19.03
C LEU A 27 7.15 -13.56 -17.56
N THR A 28 7.75 -12.43 -17.20
CA THR A 28 7.67 -11.87 -15.84
C THR A 28 6.21 -11.56 -15.45
N THR A 29 5.46 -10.98 -16.38
CA THR A 29 4.05 -10.65 -16.19
C THR A 29 3.19 -11.90 -16.08
N VAL A 30 3.36 -12.87 -16.98
CA VAL A 30 2.62 -14.14 -16.98
C VAL A 30 2.88 -14.92 -15.69
N VAL A 31 4.14 -15.06 -15.27
CA VAL A 31 4.49 -15.73 -14.00
C VAL A 31 3.83 -15.02 -12.83
N SER A 32 3.86 -13.68 -12.79
CA SER A 32 3.22 -12.90 -11.73
C SER A 32 1.70 -13.11 -11.69
N VAL A 33 1.02 -13.10 -12.85
CA VAL A 33 -0.42 -13.35 -12.95
C VAL A 33 -0.75 -14.79 -12.53
N LEU A 34 0.02 -15.79 -12.94
CA LEU A 34 -0.17 -17.18 -12.52
C LEU A 34 -0.03 -17.35 -11.00
N LEU A 35 0.92 -16.65 -10.37
CA LEU A 35 1.07 -16.64 -8.92
C LEU A 35 -0.13 -15.97 -8.22
N LEU A 36 -0.68 -14.89 -8.80
CA LEU A 36 -1.92 -14.27 -8.31
C LEU A 36 -3.11 -15.23 -8.36
N LEU A 37 -3.31 -15.88 -9.51
CA LEU A 37 -4.39 -16.85 -9.70
C LEU A 37 -4.24 -18.02 -8.72
N ARG A 38 -3.04 -18.59 -8.59
CA ARG A 38 -2.75 -19.67 -7.66
C ARG A 38 -3.06 -19.30 -6.21
N LYS A 39 -2.71 -18.07 -5.77
CA LYS A 39 -3.02 -17.62 -4.42
C LYS A 39 -4.53 -17.48 -4.20
N ARG A 40 -5.27 -16.94 -5.17
CA ARG A 40 -6.73 -16.80 -5.09
C ARG A 40 -7.41 -18.14 -4.81
N PHE A 41 -6.90 -19.24 -5.39
CA PHE A 41 -7.39 -20.59 -5.12
C PHE A 41 -6.98 -21.15 -3.74
N SER A 42 -5.93 -20.62 -3.12
CA SER A 42 -5.37 -21.09 -1.85
C SER A 42 -5.86 -20.31 -0.62
N GLU A 43 -6.67 -19.25 -0.79
CA GLU A 43 -6.91 -18.21 0.22
C GLU A 43 -7.91 -18.59 1.35
N GLU A 44 -8.03 -19.88 1.71
CA GLU A 44 -8.82 -20.34 2.86
C GLU A 44 -8.09 -20.26 4.22
N ARG A 45 -6.80 -19.87 4.31
CA ARG A 45 -5.98 -20.16 5.52
C ARG A 45 -5.23 -19.03 6.23
N GLY A 46 -5.67 -17.78 6.13
CA GLY A 46 -5.17 -16.74 7.03
C GLY A 46 -6.12 -15.57 7.17
N SER A 47 -6.85 -15.46 8.29
CA SER A 47 -7.81 -14.39 8.49
C SER A 47 -7.12 -13.07 8.90
N LEU A 48 -7.00 -12.18 7.92
CA LEU A 48 -6.71 -10.77 8.14
C LEU A 48 -7.95 -10.22 8.83
N LYS A 49 -7.81 -9.61 10.01
CA LYS A 49 -8.98 -9.05 10.68
C LYS A 49 -9.21 -7.65 10.14
N PRO A 50 -10.46 -7.25 9.81
CA PRO A 50 -10.77 -5.87 9.42
C PRO A 50 -10.26 -4.82 10.41
N ALA A 51 -10.22 -5.18 11.71
CA ALA A 51 -9.66 -4.35 12.76
C ALA A 51 -8.17 -3.98 12.55
N ASP A 52 -7.36 -4.83 11.93
CA ASP A 52 -5.91 -4.62 11.77
C ASP A 52 -5.58 -3.42 10.87
N PHE A 53 -6.55 -2.96 10.07
CA PHE A 53 -6.36 -1.87 9.11
C PHE A 53 -6.38 -0.47 9.74
N TRP A 54 -7.06 -0.29 10.87
CA TRP A 54 -7.25 1.01 11.51
C TRP A 54 -6.80 1.05 12.98
N THR A 55 -6.31 -0.07 13.50
CA THR A 55 -5.80 -0.16 14.87
C THR A 55 -4.28 -0.05 14.92
N PRO A 56 -3.73 0.72 15.87
CA PRO A 56 -2.29 0.80 16.01
C PRO A 56 -1.70 -0.49 16.61
N CYS A 57 -0.41 -0.72 16.39
CA CYS A 57 0.33 -1.82 17.02
C CYS A 57 0.70 -1.58 18.49
N TRP A 58 0.16 -0.52 19.11
CA TRP A 58 0.46 -0.12 20.48
C TRP A 58 -0.83 -0.15 21.30
N ARG A 59 -0.87 -0.97 22.37
CA ARG A 59 -2.10 -1.28 23.14
C ARG A 59 -2.84 -0.05 23.67
N ASN A 60 -2.10 0.97 24.11
CA ASN A 60 -2.67 2.17 24.73
C ASN A 60 -2.67 3.38 23.79
N LEU A 61 -2.30 3.20 22.52
CA LEU A 61 -2.34 4.29 21.55
C LEU A 61 -3.76 4.37 20.98
N HIS A 62 -4.41 5.53 21.15
CA HIS A 62 -5.74 5.74 20.61
C HIS A 62 -5.71 5.64 19.07
N PRO A 63 -6.67 4.97 18.40
CA PRO A 63 -6.73 4.88 16.93
C PRO A 63 -6.73 6.22 16.18
N ARG A 64 -7.04 7.31 16.89
CA ARG A 64 -7.01 8.68 16.36
C ARG A 64 -5.61 9.16 16.02
N TRP A 65 -4.57 8.67 16.69
CA TRP A 65 -3.19 9.01 16.36
C TRP A 65 -2.75 8.42 15.03
N LEU A 66 -3.16 7.18 14.75
CA LEU A 66 -2.94 6.55 13.44
C LEU A 66 -3.72 7.28 12.34
N LEU A 67 -4.95 7.72 12.63
CA LEU A 67 -5.73 8.56 11.73
C LEU A 67 -5.03 9.90 11.45
N PHE A 68 -4.62 10.63 12.49
CA PHE A 68 -3.95 11.91 12.37
C PHE A 68 -2.68 11.80 11.52
N TYR A 69 -1.85 10.78 11.82
CA TYR A 69 -0.64 10.50 11.06
C TYR A 69 -0.93 10.27 9.56
N ARG A 70 -1.91 9.41 9.24
CA ARG A 70 -2.27 9.10 7.85
C ARG A 70 -2.82 10.32 7.10
N ALA A 71 -3.64 11.14 7.77
CA ALA A 71 -4.17 12.37 7.21
C ALA A 71 -3.05 13.40 6.97
N PHE A 72 -2.14 13.55 7.93
CA PHE A 72 -0.95 14.40 7.79
C PHE A 72 -0.08 13.95 6.62
N ALA A 73 0.25 12.65 6.54
CA ALA A 73 1.04 12.09 5.45
C ALA A 73 0.36 12.33 4.09
N PHE A 74 -0.95 12.11 3.99
CA PHE A 74 -1.70 12.40 2.77
C PHE A 74 -1.62 13.87 2.36
N ILE A 75 -1.86 14.80 3.28
CA ILE A 75 -1.82 16.24 3.01
C ILE A 75 -0.40 16.68 2.61
N ALA A 76 0.62 16.24 3.34
CA ALA A 76 2.01 16.56 3.04
C ALA A 76 2.43 16.04 1.66
N MET A 77 2.06 14.79 1.32
CA MET A 77 2.31 14.22 0.01
C MET A 77 1.58 15.01 -1.09
N ALA A 78 0.29 15.32 -0.90
CA ALA A 78 -0.48 16.10 -1.87
C ALA A 78 0.15 17.49 -2.12
N TYR A 79 0.61 18.14 -1.06
CA TYR A 79 1.33 19.42 -1.15
C TYR A 79 2.64 19.30 -1.93
N LEU A 80 3.48 18.30 -1.62
CA LEU A 80 4.75 18.07 -2.33
C LEU A 80 4.54 17.71 -3.81
N LEU A 81 3.53 16.90 -4.13
CA LEU A 81 3.16 16.59 -5.51
C LEU A 81 2.70 17.85 -6.25
N TYR A 82 1.84 18.67 -5.61
CA TYR A 82 1.42 19.94 -6.17
C TYR A 82 2.61 20.85 -6.47
N GLN A 83 3.53 21.02 -5.51
CA GLN A 83 4.74 21.82 -5.70
C GLN A 83 5.61 21.29 -6.84
N THR A 84 5.74 19.96 -6.95
CA THR A 84 6.49 19.32 -8.04
C THR A 84 5.86 19.59 -9.40
N VAL A 85 4.55 19.41 -9.53
CA VAL A 85 3.81 19.67 -10.78
C VAL A 85 3.78 21.18 -11.09
N ALA A 86 3.73 22.05 -10.10
CA ALA A 86 3.79 23.50 -10.32
C ALA A 86 5.18 23.95 -10.80
N ALA A 87 6.26 23.38 -10.25
CA ALA A 87 7.63 23.74 -10.60
C ALA A 87 8.08 23.17 -11.95
N PHE A 88 7.71 21.92 -12.24
CA PHE A 88 8.22 21.17 -13.38
C PHE A 88 7.12 20.88 -14.42
N GLY A 89 5.84 20.95 -14.09
CA GLY A 89 4.75 20.60 -14.99
C GLY A 89 4.42 19.10 -14.97
N PHE A 90 3.47 18.68 -15.81
CA PHE A 90 3.00 17.28 -15.84
C PHE A 90 4.02 16.28 -16.40
N PHE A 91 5.11 16.73 -17.03
CA PHE A 91 6.14 15.84 -17.57
C PHE A 91 6.77 14.94 -16.50
N VAL A 92 6.71 15.36 -15.23
CA VAL A 92 7.25 14.60 -14.10
C VAL A 92 6.63 13.20 -14.00
N PHE A 93 5.39 13.01 -14.48
CA PHE A 93 4.73 11.70 -14.51
C PHE A 93 5.32 10.72 -15.55
N PHE A 94 6.28 11.16 -16.38
CA PHE A 94 7.11 10.23 -17.17
C PHE A 94 8.18 9.52 -16.35
N PHE A 95 8.38 9.87 -15.07
CA PHE A 95 9.36 9.23 -14.21
C PHE A 95 8.70 8.30 -13.19
N TYR A 96 9.34 7.16 -12.95
CA TYR A 96 8.85 6.12 -12.05
C TYR A 96 8.74 6.60 -10.59
N THR A 97 9.59 7.57 -10.20
CA THR A 97 9.52 8.22 -8.90
C THR A 97 8.16 8.87 -8.66
N GLN A 98 7.58 9.53 -9.68
CA GLN A 98 6.28 10.18 -9.52
C GLN A 98 5.12 9.20 -9.50
N TRP A 99 5.21 8.10 -10.26
CA TRP A 99 4.28 6.97 -10.15
C TRP A 99 4.27 6.41 -8.73
N THR A 100 5.46 6.18 -8.16
CA THR A 100 5.61 5.69 -6.78
C THR A 100 5.06 6.69 -5.77
N PHE A 101 5.40 7.97 -5.92
CA PHE A 101 4.94 9.03 -5.03
C PHE A 101 3.39 9.15 -5.04
N ALA A 102 2.78 9.13 -6.22
CA ALA A 102 1.33 9.15 -6.38
C ALA A 102 0.68 7.89 -5.77
N LEU A 103 1.29 6.71 -5.94
CA LEU A 103 0.80 5.47 -5.35
C LEU A 103 0.80 5.52 -3.81
N VAL A 104 1.87 6.05 -3.21
CA VAL A 104 1.98 6.25 -1.75
C VAL A 104 0.95 7.28 -1.26
N MET A 105 0.73 8.36 -2.01
CA MET A 105 -0.31 9.34 -1.71
C MET A 105 -1.71 8.70 -1.73
N VAL A 106 -2.03 7.90 -2.75
CA VAL A 106 -3.29 7.15 -2.85
C VAL A 106 -3.44 6.17 -1.68
N TYR A 107 -2.36 5.48 -1.30
CA TYR A 107 -2.36 4.64 -0.10
C TYR A 107 -2.78 5.43 1.14
N PHE A 108 -2.17 6.59 1.42
CA PHE A 108 -2.50 7.39 2.59
C PHE A 108 -3.91 7.98 2.53
N ALA A 109 -4.43 8.31 1.35
CA ALA A 109 -5.82 8.72 1.16
C ALA A 109 -6.79 7.60 1.59
N LEU A 110 -6.60 6.39 1.05
CA LEU A 110 -7.43 5.23 1.38
C LEU A 110 -7.26 4.82 2.85
N ALA A 111 -6.03 4.86 3.37
CA ALA A 111 -5.73 4.54 4.76
C ALA A 111 -6.43 5.51 5.72
N THR A 112 -6.53 6.79 5.35
CA THR A 112 -7.27 7.80 6.09
C THR A 112 -8.76 7.49 6.10
N ILE A 113 -9.35 7.16 4.95
CA ILE A 113 -10.77 6.75 4.86
C ILE A 113 -11.06 5.53 5.75
N VAL A 114 -10.23 4.49 5.67
CA VAL A 114 -10.37 3.28 6.49
C VAL A 114 -10.18 3.60 7.98
N SER A 115 -9.22 4.46 8.34
CA SER A 115 -9.04 4.93 9.71
C SER A 115 -10.23 5.72 10.25
N ILE A 116 -10.88 6.57 9.43
CA ILE A 116 -12.08 7.31 9.83
C ILE A 116 -13.21 6.31 10.13
N ARG A 117 -13.45 5.35 9.23
CA ARG A 117 -14.46 4.29 9.44
C ARG A 117 -14.19 3.51 10.72
N GLY A 118 -12.95 3.08 10.92
CA GLY A 118 -12.50 2.38 12.13
C GLY A 118 -12.67 3.19 13.41
N CYS A 119 -12.32 4.48 13.38
CA CYS A 119 -12.50 5.38 14.53
C CYS A 119 -13.98 5.59 14.87
N ARG A 120 -14.88 5.66 13.87
CA ARG A 120 -16.33 5.75 14.11
C ARG A 120 -16.87 4.48 14.78
N ILE A 121 -16.41 3.31 14.33
CA ILE A 121 -16.74 2.03 14.96
C ILE A 121 -16.21 1.98 16.40
N TYR A 122 -14.95 2.38 16.62
CA TYR A 122 -14.34 2.42 17.94
C TYR A 122 -15.08 3.37 18.90
N ALA A 123 -15.50 4.54 18.43
CA ALA A 123 -16.25 5.52 19.24
C ALA A 123 -17.67 5.06 19.60
N ARG A 124 -18.29 4.18 18.79
CA ARG A 124 -19.60 3.59 19.09
C ARG A 124 -19.56 2.47 20.13
N LYS A 125 -18.43 1.75 20.26
CA LYS A 125 -18.25 0.69 21.27
C LYS A 125 -18.46 1.13 22.74
N PRO A 126 -17.93 2.28 23.20
CA PRO A 126 -18.21 2.75 24.56
C PRO A 126 -19.68 3.11 24.78
N LEU A 127 -20.42 3.58 23.77
CA LEU A 127 -21.85 3.91 23.92
C LEU A 127 -22.74 2.67 24.13
N ALA A 128 -22.40 1.54 23.49
CA ALA A 128 -23.16 0.30 23.65
C ALA A 128 -23.06 -0.29 25.08
N GLN A 129 -21.89 -0.15 25.73
CA GLN A 129 -21.68 -0.58 27.12
C GLN A 129 -22.28 0.37 28.17
N THR A 130 -22.53 1.63 27.82
CA THR A 130 -23.25 2.57 28.69
C THR A 130 -24.75 2.34 28.60
N GLY A 131 -25.28 2.06 27.39
CA GLY A 131 -26.67 1.65 27.20
C GLY A 131 -27.04 0.36 27.92
N GLU A 132 -26.16 -0.66 27.95
CA GLU A 132 -26.37 -1.87 28.74
C GLU A 132 -26.37 -1.60 30.26
N ARG A 133 -25.52 -0.69 30.73
CA ARG A 133 -25.50 -0.29 32.16
C ARG A 133 -26.72 0.52 32.56
N ASP A 134 -27.20 1.42 31.70
CA ASP A 134 -28.42 2.20 31.96
C ASP A 134 -29.68 1.33 31.91
N ILE A 135 -29.70 0.29 31.05
CA ILE A 135 -30.78 -0.71 31.03
C ILE A 135 -30.74 -1.60 32.29
N PHE A 136 -29.54 -1.96 32.78
CA PHE A 136 -29.40 -2.74 34.00
C PHE A 136 -29.81 -1.93 35.24
N ILE A 137 -29.37 -0.67 35.35
CA ILE A 137 -29.75 0.24 36.45
C ILE A 137 -31.25 0.53 36.45
N LYS A 138 -31.87 0.68 35.28
CA LYS A 138 -33.32 0.92 35.19
C LYS A 138 -34.16 -0.32 35.50
N LYS A 139 -33.64 -1.52 35.22
CA LYS A 139 -34.32 -2.78 35.56
C LYS A 139 -34.30 -3.07 37.07
N ASP A 140 -33.30 -2.59 37.79
CA ASP A 140 -33.20 -2.74 39.24
C ASP A 140 -33.99 -1.67 40.03
N SER A 141 -34.58 -0.68 39.35
CA SER A 141 -35.35 0.42 39.97
C SER A 141 -36.85 0.43 39.62
N GLU A 142 -37.32 -0.49 38.77
CA GLU A 142 -38.75 -0.66 38.45
C GLU A 142 -39.28 -1.99 39.02
N ASP A 143 -39.22 -2.14 40.34
CA ASP A 143 -39.95 -3.19 41.07
C ASP A 143 -40.69 -2.52 42.25
N ILE A 144 -41.73 -1.73 41.94
CA ILE A 144 -42.91 -1.41 42.79
C ILE A 144 -44.01 -0.81 41.87
N ASN A 145 -45.09 -1.58 41.73
CA ASN A 145 -46.48 -1.21 41.40
C ASN A 145 -46.90 -0.58 40.05
N SER A 146 -47.71 -1.39 39.35
CA SER A 146 -48.98 -1.06 38.65
C SER A 146 -48.95 -0.46 37.22
N GLY A 147 -49.62 -1.16 36.31
CA GLY A 147 -50.20 -0.60 35.07
C GLY A 147 -49.48 -0.94 33.76
N LYS A 148 -50.04 -1.89 33.01
CA LYS A 148 -49.68 -2.35 31.64
C LYS A 148 -48.81 -1.39 30.78
N PRO A 149 -47.66 -1.83 30.23
CA PRO A 149 -46.98 -1.12 29.17
C PRO A 149 -47.38 -1.64 27.77
N SER A 150 -47.47 -0.70 26.84
CA SER A 150 -47.83 -0.89 25.43
C SER A 150 -46.80 -1.74 24.66
N VAL A 151 -47.19 -2.96 24.31
CA VAL A 151 -46.41 -3.97 23.57
C VAL A 151 -45.92 -3.52 22.17
N SER A 152 -46.43 -2.41 21.62
CA SER A 152 -46.10 -1.96 20.26
C SER A 152 -44.83 -1.10 20.15
N LYS A 153 -44.48 -0.30 21.16
CA LYS A 153 -43.26 0.56 21.15
C LYS A 153 -42.00 -0.23 21.49
N GLU A 154 -42.08 -1.16 22.44
CA GLU A 154 -40.95 -2.03 22.79
C GLU A 154 -40.57 -2.98 21.67
N LYS A 155 -41.54 -3.54 20.91
CA LYS A 155 -41.22 -4.37 19.73
C LYS A 155 -40.51 -3.57 18.63
N LYS A 156 -40.86 -2.30 18.44
CA LYS A 156 -40.27 -1.44 17.40
C LYS A 156 -38.85 -0.97 17.78
N ILE A 157 -38.64 -0.64 19.06
CA ILE A 157 -37.32 -0.26 19.61
C ILE A 157 -36.43 -1.49 19.73
N ARG A 158 -36.93 -2.62 20.22
CA ARG A 158 -36.21 -3.90 20.22
C ARG A 158 -35.93 -4.40 18.80
N GLY A 159 -36.79 -4.08 17.83
CA GLY A 159 -36.57 -4.34 16.41
C GLY A 159 -35.44 -3.50 15.84
N PHE A 160 -35.42 -2.18 16.11
CA PHE A 160 -34.34 -1.29 15.68
C PHE A 160 -33.00 -1.61 16.37
N ILE A 161 -33.02 -1.84 17.69
CA ILE A 161 -31.85 -2.24 18.47
C ILE A 161 -31.36 -3.62 18.03
N LYS A 162 -32.24 -4.59 17.78
CA LYS A 162 -31.83 -5.92 17.29
C LYS A 162 -31.32 -5.88 15.85
N LEU A 163 -31.80 -4.97 15.00
CA LEU A 163 -31.25 -4.74 13.66
C LEU A 163 -29.86 -4.08 13.71
N GLU A 164 -29.59 -3.25 14.73
CA GLU A 164 -28.32 -2.52 14.88
C GLU A 164 -27.28 -3.28 15.73
N PHE A 165 -27.72 -4.16 16.65
CA PHE A 165 -26.86 -5.06 17.44
C PHE A 165 -26.50 -6.37 16.73
N GLN A 166 -27.13 -6.69 15.60
CA GLN A 166 -26.74 -7.86 14.78
C GLN A 166 -25.52 -7.56 13.90
N HIS A 167 -24.60 -6.76 14.41
CA HIS A 167 -23.20 -6.74 14.00
C HIS A 167 -22.34 -7.21 15.18
N ASN A 168 -22.70 -8.37 15.73
CA ASN A 168 -21.69 -9.26 16.30
C ASN A 168 -20.57 -9.37 15.25
N PRO A 169 -19.28 -9.19 15.61
CA PRO A 169 -18.21 -9.51 14.69
C PRO A 169 -18.29 -11.01 14.47
N THR A 170 -18.96 -11.42 13.40
CA THR A 170 -18.99 -12.81 12.98
C THR A 170 -17.53 -13.21 12.75
N PRO A 171 -17.12 -14.43 13.13
CA PRO A 171 -15.75 -14.91 12.90
C PRO A 171 -15.32 -14.98 11.42
N ASN A 172 -16.18 -14.53 10.50
CA ASN A 172 -16.09 -14.73 9.06
C ASN A 172 -16.31 -13.45 8.24
N GLU A 173 -16.02 -12.26 8.81
CA GLU A 173 -15.98 -11.03 8.01
C GLU A 173 -14.84 -11.08 7.01
N GLN A 174 -15.16 -11.54 5.80
CA GLN A 174 -14.33 -11.42 4.62
C GLN A 174 -13.91 -9.96 4.47
N LEU A 175 -12.62 -9.73 4.17
CA LEU A 175 -12.11 -8.39 3.96
C LEU A 175 -12.93 -7.67 2.89
N GLY A 176 -13.37 -6.45 3.20
CA GLY A 176 -14.00 -5.60 2.21
C GLY A 176 -13.05 -5.27 1.06
N PHE A 177 -13.63 -4.87 -0.08
CA PHE A 177 -12.86 -4.47 -1.26
C PHE A 177 -11.82 -3.40 -0.94
N LEU A 178 -12.18 -2.42 -0.11
CA LEU A 178 -11.31 -1.30 0.26
C LEU A 178 -10.09 -1.75 1.07
N GLU A 179 -10.27 -2.66 2.01
CA GLU A 179 -9.20 -3.23 2.83
C GLU A 179 -8.24 -4.07 1.99
N ASN A 180 -8.77 -4.88 1.07
CA ASN A 180 -7.96 -5.63 0.11
C ASN A 180 -7.14 -4.70 -0.79
N LEU A 181 -7.79 -3.67 -1.35
CA LEU A 181 -7.12 -2.67 -2.18
C LEU A 181 -6.03 -1.94 -1.39
N LEU A 182 -6.33 -1.52 -0.15
CA LEU A 182 -5.35 -0.86 0.72
C LEU A 182 -4.13 -1.75 0.97
N GLN A 183 -4.35 -3.04 1.22
CA GLN A 183 -3.28 -4.00 1.46
C GLN A 183 -2.41 -4.21 0.22
N ILE A 184 -3.01 -4.28 -0.97
CA ILE A 184 -2.30 -4.41 -2.25
C ILE A 184 -1.45 -3.16 -2.50
N ILE A 185 -2.03 -1.97 -2.38
CA ILE A 185 -1.32 -0.71 -2.62
C ILE A 185 -0.20 -0.55 -1.59
N TYR A 186 -0.44 -0.89 -0.33
CA TYR A 186 0.59 -0.85 0.72
C TYR A 186 1.80 -1.74 0.38
N GLN A 187 1.55 -2.98 -0.05
CA GLN A 187 2.60 -3.92 -0.44
C GLN A 187 3.38 -3.43 -1.67
N THR A 188 2.66 -2.96 -2.68
CA THR A 188 3.24 -2.39 -3.91
C THR A 188 4.10 -1.17 -3.61
N SER A 189 3.56 -0.22 -2.82
CA SER A 189 4.20 1.05 -2.48
C SER A 189 5.50 0.85 -1.69
N ALA A 190 5.53 -0.09 -0.76
CA ALA A 190 6.73 -0.39 0.02
C ALA A 190 7.90 -0.86 -0.85
N GLY A 191 7.64 -1.79 -1.79
CA GLY A 191 8.66 -2.22 -2.75
C GLY A 191 9.10 -1.09 -3.66
N ALA A 192 8.14 -0.37 -4.24
CA ALA A 192 8.40 0.74 -5.15
C ALA A 192 9.21 1.86 -4.49
N ALA A 193 8.86 2.26 -3.25
CA ALA A 193 9.60 3.26 -2.49
C ALA A 193 11.04 2.82 -2.17
N MET A 194 11.26 1.56 -1.77
CA MET A 194 12.63 1.06 -1.58
C MET A 194 13.43 1.10 -2.88
N LEU A 195 12.82 0.72 -4.01
CA LEU A 195 13.50 0.77 -5.30
C LEU A 195 13.85 2.21 -5.69
N THR A 196 12.88 3.14 -5.66
CA THR A 196 13.12 4.53 -6.07
C THR A 196 14.13 5.23 -5.19
N ASP A 197 14.04 5.02 -3.88
CA ASP A 197 14.84 5.76 -2.92
C ASP A 197 16.26 5.18 -2.88
N LEU A 198 16.44 3.86 -2.91
CA LEU A 198 17.78 3.24 -3.00
C LEU A 198 18.47 3.58 -4.32
N VAL A 199 17.77 3.48 -5.45
CA VAL A 199 18.36 3.83 -6.75
C VAL A 199 18.74 5.30 -6.76
N PHE A 200 17.91 6.20 -6.25
CA PHE A 200 18.27 7.61 -6.19
C PHE A 200 19.48 7.87 -5.27
N TRP A 201 19.43 7.45 -4.01
CA TRP A 201 20.45 7.80 -3.02
C TRP A 201 21.76 7.04 -3.18
N CYS A 202 21.70 5.79 -3.64
CA CYS A 202 22.89 4.93 -3.73
C CYS A 202 23.49 4.84 -5.15
N LEU A 203 22.71 5.17 -6.19
CA LEU A 203 23.18 5.09 -7.58
C LEU A 203 23.12 6.44 -8.29
N LEU A 204 21.96 7.09 -8.39
CA LEU A 204 21.85 8.32 -9.19
C LEU A 204 22.61 9.47 -8.53
N LEU A 205 22.38 9.76 -7.26
CA LEU A 205 23.03 10.89 -6.59
C LEU A 205 24.55 10.74 -6.57
N PRO A 206 25.18 9.63 -6.12
CA PRO A 206 26.64 9.55 -6.06
C PRO A 206 27.32 9.60 -7.43
N PHE A 207 26.68 9.07 -8.48
CA PHE A 207 27.27 8.98 -9.82
C PHE A 207 26.84 10.10 -10.78
N MET A 208 25.79 10.86 -10.46
CA MET A 208 25.32 12.00 -11.28
C MET A 208 25.52 13.37 -10.62
N THR A 209 25.93 13.43 -9.34
CA THR A 209 26.25 14.72 -8.70
C THR A 209 27.47 15.36 -9.36
N GLY A 210 27.27 16.52 -9.98
CA GLY A 210 28.27 17.23 -10.77
C GLY A 210 27.76 18.61 -11.19
N LYS A 211 28.32 19.20 -12.27
CA LYS A 211 27.92 20.54 -12.74
C LYS A 211 26.48 20.60 -13.28
N ASP A 212 25.92 19.46 -13.70
CA ASP A 212 24.64 19.39 -14.42
C ASP A 212 23.45 18.95 -13.56
N PHE A 213 23.67 18.52 -12.31
CA PHE A 213 22.59 18.12 -11.39
C PHE A 213 22.80 18.68 -9.98
N GLN A 214 21.90 19.57 -9.57
CA GLN A 214 21.85 20.16 -8.23
C GLN A 214 20.73 19.50 -7.43
N LEU A 215 21.07 18.89 -6.29
CA LEU A 215 20.08 18.34 -5.37
C LEU A 215 19.31 19.48 -4.70
N THR A 216 18.09 19.74 -5.16
CA THR A 216 17.17 20.64 -4.47
C THR A 216 16.49 19.92 -3.30
N LEU A 217 16.04 20.69 -2.31
CA LEU A 217 15.25 20.14 -1.19
C LEU A 217 14.01 19.40 -1.69
N LEU A 218 13.31 19.96 -2.70
CA LEU A 218 12.11 19.34 -3.27
C LEU A 218 12.42 17.97 -3.86
N ILE A 219 13.47 17.86 -4.68
CA ILE A 219 13.91 16.58 -5.26
C ILE A 219 14.29 15.61 -4.13
N GLY A 220 15.10 16.05 -3.17
CA GLY A 220 15.49 15.23 -2.01
C GLY A 220 14.27 14.70 -1.22
N CYS A 221 13.23 15.52 -1.04
CA CYS A 221 11.98 15.11 -0.41
C CYS A 221 11.24 14.05 -1.24
N MET A 222 11.11 14.23 -2.56
CA MET A 222 10.42 13.27 -3.43
C MET A 222 11.08 11.88 -3.42
N HIS A 223 12.38 11.80 -3.15
CA HIS A 223 13.16 10.57 -3.07
C HIS A 223 13.40 10.06 -1.64
N SER A 224 12.78 10.66 -0.61
CA SER A 224 12.96 10.22 0.79
C SER A 224 11.65 10.06 1.54
N VAL A 225 10.69 10.96 1.31
CA VAL A 225 9.45 11.03 2.09
C VAL A 225 8.61 9.76 1.89
N ASN A 226 8.66 9.12 0.72
CA ASN A 226 8.02 7.83 0.45
C ASN A 226 8.48 6.77 1.46
N ALA A 227 9.79 6.49 1.54
CA ALA A 227 10.34 5.54 2.48
C ALA A 227 10.05 5.93 3.93
N VAL A 228 10.29 7.19 4.30
CA VAL A 228 10.09 7.68 5.68
C VAL A 228 8.64 7.47 6.12
N PHE A 229 7.66 7.91 5.33
CA PHE A 229 6.26 7.77 5.68
C PHE A 229 5.80 6.31 5.72
N LEU A 230 6.29 5.45 4.82
CA LEU A 230 5.94 4.03 4.86
C LEU A 230 6.58 3.29 6.05
N ILE A 231 7.79 3.64 6.45
CA ILE A 231 8.47 3.09 7.63
C ILE A 231 7.73 3.53 8.91
N LEU A 232 7.36 4.80 9.01
CA LEU A 232 6.57 5.31 10.14
C LEU A 232 5.17 4.68 10.20
N GLU A 233 4.49 4.57 9.05
CA GLU A 233 3.22 3.85 8.94
C GLU A 233 3.40 2.40 9.42
N SER A 234 4.51 1.76 9.04
CA SER A 234 4.84 0.41 9.48
C SER A 234 5.08 0.29 10.97
N ALA A 235 5.64 1.32 11.59
CA ALA A 235 5.92 1.41 13.01
C ALA A 235 4.66 1.67 13.85
N LEU A 236 3.62 2.25 13.24
CA LEU A 236 2.35 2.56 13.92
C LEU A 236 1.27 1.50 13.67
N ASN A 237 1.27 0.82 12.52
CA ASN A 237 0.21 -0.12 12.12
C ASN A 237 0.53 -1.60 12.40
N ARG A 238 -0.52 -2.42 12.31
CA ARG A 238 -0.47 -3.89 12.43
C ARG A 238 -0.54 -4.64 11.10
N LEU A 239 -0.56 -3.90 9.97
CA LEU A 239 -0.70 -4.49 8.65
C LEU A 239 0.41 -5.53 8.40
N PRO A 240 0.04 -6.76 7.99
CA PRO A 240 1.02 -7.77 7.66
C PRO A 240 1.73 -7.41 6.36
N PHE A 241 2.96 -7.87 6.23
CA PHE A 241 3.77 -7.64 5.06
C PHE A 241 4.42 -8.97 4.66
N THR A 242 3.95 -9.58 3.59
CA THR A 242 4.36 -10.93 3.17
C THR A 242 5.18 -10.86 1.89
N TRP A 243 5.98 -11.89 1.64
CA TRP A 243 6.74 -12.02 0.39
C TRP A 243 5.86 -12.08 -0.85
N PHE A 244 4.61 -12.55 -0.70
CA PHE A 244 3.67 -12.58 -1.82
C PHE A 244 3.42 -11.20 -2.43
N GLY A 245 3.48 -10.12 -1.64
CA GLY A 245 3.29 -8.77 -2.15
C GLY A 245 4.35 -8.32 -3.16
N LEU A 246 5.47 -9.04 -3.28
CA LEU A 246 6.45 -8.86 -4.36
C LEU A 246 5.76 -8.98 -5.74
N VAL A 247 4.75 -9.84 -5.87
CA VAL A 247 4.01 -10.04 -7.13
C VAL A 247 3.30 -8.75 -7.55
N TYR A 248 2.68 -8.03 -6.61
CA TYR A 248 2.01 -6.75 -6.91
C TYR A 248 3.02 -5.68 -7.30
N PHE A 249 4.17 -5.64 -6.62
CA PHE A 249 5.25 -4.72 -6.94
C PHE A 249 5.82 -4.97 -8.34
N VAL A 250 6.08 -6.23 -8.71
CA VAL A 250 6.54 -6.59 -10.05
C VAL A 250 5.52 -6.18 -11.12
N LEU A 251 4.23 -6.45 -10.91
CA LEU A 251 3.18 -6.06 -11.87
C LEU A 251 3.08 -4.54 -12.04
N TRP A 252 3.25 -3.78 -10.96
CA TRP A 252 3.28 -2.32 -11.02
C TRP A 252 4.43 -1.80 -11.87
N SER A 253 5.62 -2.37 -11.70
CA SER A 253 6.77 -2.02 -12.53
C SER A 253 6.59 -2.46 -13.98
N CYS A 254 6.03 -3.64 -14.25
CA CYS A 254 5.68 -4.06 -15.61
C CYS A 254 4.70 -3.08 -16.27
N ALA A 255 3.67 -2.62 -15.53
CA ALA A 255 2.73 -1.63 -16.03
C ALA A 255 3.42 -0.32 -16.40
N TYR A 256 4.40 0.12 -15.61
CA TYR A 256 5.20 1.28 -15.92
C TYR A 256 6.07 1.08 -17.17
N VAL A 257 6.71 -0.08 -17.34
CA VAL A 257 7.49 -0.40 -18.56
C VAL A 257 6.59 -0.35 -19.80
N VAL A 258 5.41 -0.99 -19.75
CA VAL A 258 4.44 -0.95 -20.85
C VAL A 258 4.01 0.49 -21.16
N PHE A 259 3.71 1.29 -20.13
CA PHE A 259 3.40 2.71 -20.30
C PHE A 259 4.53 3.45 -21.04
N GLN A 260 5.79 3.24 -20.67
CA GLN A 260 6.93 3.86 -21.35
C GLN A 260 7.08 3.40 -22.80
N TRP A 261 6.89 2.12 -23.07
CA TRP A 261 6.96 1.58 -24.44
C TRP A 261 5.86 2.16 -25.33
N VAL A 262 4.64 2.27 -24.82
CA VAL A 262 3.51 2.88 -25.54
C VAL A 262 3.81 4.34 -25.84
N LEU A 263 4.29 5.11 -24.86
CA LEU A 263 4.65 6.49 -25.08
C LEU A 263 5.81 6.66 -26.07
N HIS A 264 6.80 5.78 -26.02
CA HIS A 264 7.92 5.80 -26.95
C HIS A 264 7.48 5.45 -28.39
N ALA A 265 6.51 4.55 -28.53
CA ALA A 265 5.94 4.19 -29.83
C ALA A 265 5.06 5.31 -30.41
N CYS A 266 4.30 6.03 -29.57
CA CYS A 266 3.23 6.92 -30.03
C CYS A 266 3.50 8.41 -29.86
N CYS A 267 4.39 8.82 -28.95
CA CYS A 267 4.46 10.21 -28.48
C CYS A 267 5.85 10.83 -28.58
N PHE A 268 6.92 10.11 -28.24
CA PHE A 268 8.27 10.70 -28.21
C PHE A 268 9.38 9.67 -28.43
N THR A 269 10.55 10.12 -28.86
CA THR A 269 11.68 9.26 -29.25
C THR A 269 12.78 9.13 -28.19
N TRP A 270 12.68 9.84 -27.07
CA TRP A 270 13.65 9.77 -25.97
C TRP A 270 13.18 8.78 -24.88
N TRP A 271 14.11 8.31 -24.05
CA TRP A 271 13.82 7.46 -22.90
C TRP A 271 14.05 8.22 -21.60
N PRO A 272 13.17 8.11 -20.59
CA PRO A 272 13.38 8.77 -19.30
C PRO A 272 14.53 8.19 -18.49
N TYR A 273 14.94 6.96 -18.83
CA TYR A 273 16.10 6.32 -18.23
C TYR A 273 16.92 5.58 -19.29
N PRO A 274 18.26 5.61 -19.21
CA PRO A 274 19.13 4.95 -20.19
C PRO A 274 18.88 3.45 -20.31
N PHE A 275 18.51 2.77 -19.21
CA PHE A 275 18.24 1.34 -19.20
C PHE A 275 16.96 0.92 -19.94
N PHE A 276 16.13 1.87 -20.38
CA PHE A 276 15.01 1.58 -21.27
C PHE A 276 15.41 1.53 -22.74
N ASP A 277 16.60 2.03 -23.10
CA ASP A 277 17.05 2.09 -24.48
C ASP A 277 17.25 0.69 -25.08
N LEU A 278 16.35 0.36 -26.02
CA LEU A 278 16.30 -0.93 -26.71
C LEU A 278 17.30 -1.04 -27.85
N SER A 279 17.92 0.07 -28.27
CA SER A 279 18.89 0.07 -29.38
C SER A 279 20.21 -0.62 -28.99
N THR A 280 20.51 -0.69 -27.69
CA THR A 280 21.76 -1.25 -27.19
C THR A 280 21.72 -2.78 -27.18
N PRO A 281 22.82 -3.49 -27.52
CA PRO A 281 22.87 -4.96 -27.46
C PRO A 281 22.68 -5.50 -26.03
N TRP A 282 22.88 -4.64 -25.02
CA TRP A 282 22.72 -4.95 -23.60
C TRP A 282 21.28 -4.76 -23.09
N ALA A 283 20.35 -4.28 -23.91
CA ALA A 283 18.97 -4.02 -23.48
C ALA A 283 18.31 -5.22 -22.79
N PRO A 284 18.36 -6.46 -23.31
CA PRO A 284 17.78 -7.61 -22.61
C PRO A 284 18.35 -7.84 -21.20
N LEU A 285 19.64 -7.58 -21.01
CA LEU A 285 20.29 -7.72 -19.71
C LEU A 285 19.77 -6.67 -18.71
N TRP A 286 19.52 -5.43 -19.17
CA TRP A 286 18.89 -4.41 -18.34
C TRP A 286 17.49 -4.80 -17.90
N TYR A 287 16.66 -5.35 -18.79
CA TYR A 287 15.30 -5.78 -18.45
C TYR A 287 15.31 -6.96 -17.47
N LEU A 288 16.25 -7.89 -17.63
CA LEU A 288 16.46 -8.97 -16.66
C LEU A 288 16.93 -8.42 -15.29
N ALA A 289 17.92 -7.51 -15.29
CA ALA A 289 18.44 -6.90 -14.07
C ALA A 289 17.36 -6.08 -13.34
N LEU A 290 16.53 -5.34 -14.07
CA LEU A 290 15.36 -4.65 -13.54
C LEU A 290 14.38 -5.65 -12.93
N GLY A 291 14.12 -6.80 -13.54
CA GLY A 291 13.31 -7.85 -12.91
C GLY A 291 13.90 -8.32 -11.57
N LEU A 292 15.21 -8.58 -11.54
CA LEU A 292 15.90 -9.12 -10.36
C LEU A 292 16.01 -8.12 -9.20
N VAL A 293 16.18 -6.81 -9.45
CA VAL A 293 16.35 -5.79 -8.40
C VAL A 293 15.12 -5.65 -7.49
N HIS A 294 13.95 -6.08 -7.96
CA HIS A 294 12.73 -6.08 -7.14
C HIS A 294 12.87 -6.96 -5.89
N ILE A 295 13.62 -8.08 -6.00
CA ILE A 295 13.79 -9.05 -4.91
C ILE A 295 14.52 -8.41 -3.71
N PRO A 296 15.74 -7.85 -3.86
CA PRO A 296 16.44 -7.22 -2.74
C PRO A 296 15.71 -5.96 -2.23
N CYS A 297 15.12 -5.13 -3.11
CA CYS A 297 14.38 -3.93 -2.69
C CYS A 297 13.16 -4.28 -1.82
N TYR A 298 12.34 -5.23 -2.27
CA TYR A 298 11.20 -5.70 -1.48
C TYR A 298 11.65 -6.46 -0.23
N GLY A 299 12.71 -7.25 -0.36
CA GLY A 299 13.31 -8.00 0.74
C GLY A 299 13.80 -7.12 1.87
N LEU A 300 14.41 -5.97 1.57
CA LEU A 300 14.82 -5.00 2.57
C LEU A 300 13.63 -4.54 3.42
N TYR A 301 12.50 -4.22 2.80
CA TYR A 301 11.30 -3.83 3.54
C TYR A 301 10.70 -4.98 4.37
N VAL A 302 10.73 -6.22 3.85
CA VAL A 302 10.37 -7.41 4.63
C VAL A 302 11.26 -7.53 5.88
N LEU A 303 12.57 -7.32 5.73
CA LEU A 303 13.53 -7.34 6.83
C LEU A 303 13.24 -6.23 7.84
N LEU A 304 12.96 -5.01 7.40
CA LEU A 304 12.56 -3.90 8.28
C LEU A 304 11.31 -4.25 9.11
N LYS A 305 10.28 -4.83 8.50
CA LYS A 305 9.08 -5.29 9.23
C LYS A 305 9.38 -6.41 10.22
N LYS A 306 10.24 -7.36 9.87
CA LYS A 306 10.67 -8.43 10.77
C LYS A 306 11.49 -7.89 11.93
N ALA A 307 12.46 -7.01 11.66
CA ALA A 307 13.29 -6.33 12.64
C ALA A 307 12.43 -5.52 13.61
N LYS A 308 11.48 -4.72 13.12
CA LYS A 308 10.48 -4.02 13.95
C LYS A 308 9.78 -4.98 14.91
N ASN A 309 9.19 -6.05 14.37
CA ASN A 309 8.42 -7.00 15.18
C ASN A 309 9.30 -7.69 16.24
N ALA A 310 10.55 -8.02 15.91
CA ALA A 310 11.49 -8.63 16.84
C ALA A 310 11.97 -7.64 17.92
N ALA A 311 12.40 -6.44 17.52
CA ALA A 311 12.90 -5.41 18.43
C ALA A 311 11.80 -4.91 19.38
N PHE A 312 10.64 -4.50 18.87
CA PHE A 312 9.59 -3.90 19.70
C PHE A 312 8.87 -4.92 20.60
N SER A 313 8.80 -6.19 20.20
CA SER A 313 8.27 -7.23 21.10
C SER A 313 9.21 -7.54 22.26
N ARG A 314 10.53 -7.42 22.06
CA ARG A 314 11.53 -7.57 23.12
C ARG A 314 11.60 -6.35 24.03
N ILE A 315 11.64 -5.15 23.45
CA ILE A 315 11.81 -3.88 24.19
C ILE A 315 10.50 -3.47 24.90
N PHE A 316 9.34 -3.73 24.29
CA PHE A 316 8.03 -3.27 24.79
C PHE A 316 6.98 -4.39 24.90
N PRO A 317 7.25 -5.49 25.63
CA PRO A 317 6.43 -6.71 25.62
C PRO A 317 4.98 -6.49 26.06
N ARG A 318 4.73 -5.52 26.97
CA ARG A 318 3.38 -5.20 27.47
C ARG A 318 2.64 -4.17 26.62
N LYS A 319 3.34 -3.37 25.82
CA LYS A 319 2.77 -2.24 25.05
C LYS A 319 2.63 -2.55 23.55
N PHE A 320 3.54 -3.34 22.98
CA PHE A 320 3.55 -3.67 21.56
C PHE A 320 2.71 -4.92 21.26
N VAL A 321 1.93 -4.87 20.18
CA VAL A 321 1.12 -5.98 19.68
C VAL A 321 1.73 -6.50 18.39
N ARG A 322 2.25 -7.72 18.46
CA ARG A 322 2.87 -8.39 17.32
C ARG A 322 1.84 -8.74 16.25
N SER A 323 2.19 -8.53 14.98
CA SER A 323 1.43 -9.06 13.85
C SER A 323 1.75 -10.56 13.71
N ASN A 324 0.74 -11.43 13.85
CA ASN A 324 0.92 -12.89 13.91
C ASN A 324 1.18 -13.57 12.55
N TYR A 325 1.25 -12.81 11.45
CA TYR A 325 1.30 -13.34 10.09
C TYR A 325 2.60 -14.07 9.70
N PHE A 326 3.72 -13.82 10.38
CA PHE A 326 5.00 -14.41 10.01
C PHE A 326 5.21 -15.85 10.50
N TYR A 327 4.38 -16.34 11.44
CA TYR A 327 4.58 -17.64 12.10
C TYR A 327 3.64 -18.75 11.63
N ALA A 328 2.60 -18.43 10.85
CA ALA A 328 1.71 -19.46 10.29
C ALA A 328 2.46 -20.42 9.34
N SER A 329 3.59 -20.00 8.75
CA SER A 329 4.41 -20.85 7.88
C SER A 329 5.41 -21.76 8.61
N SER A 330 5.73 -21.51 9.89
CA SER A 330 6.72 -22.32 10.62
C SER A 330 6.09 -23.42 11.48
N LYS A 331 4.77 -23.39 11.71
CA LYS A 331 4.07 -24.37 12.55
C LYS A 331 3.67 -25.66 11.81
N TYR A 332 3.97 -25.76 10.52
CA TYR A 332 3.69 -26.93 9.66
C TYR A 332 4.97 -27.56 9.06
N ARG A 333 6.14 -27.28 9.63
CA ARG A 333 7.39 -28.02 9.37
C ARG A 333 7.88 -28.67 10.67
N GLY A 334 7.01 -29.47 11.28
CA GLY A 334 7.33 -30.36 12.40
C GLY A 334 6.90 -31.75 12.02
#